data_AF-A0A522E8L5-F1
#
_entry.id   AF-A0A522E8L5-F1
#
_cell.length_a   1.000
_cell.length_b   1.000
_cell.length_c   1.000
_cell.angle_alpha   90.00
_cell.angle_beta   90.00
_cell.angle_gamma   90.00
#
_symmetry.space_group_name_H-M   'P 1'
#
loop_
_entity.id
_entity.type
_entity.pdbx_description
1 polymer ?
#
loop_
_entity_poly.entity_id
_entity_poly.type
_entity_poly.pdbx_seq_one_letter_code
_entity_poly.pdbx_strand_id
1 'polypeptide(L)' 'MRLLLIEDDPDLSRTLKLELEHAGYAVDIAMDGEH' A
#
# COMPACT_ATOMS: atom_id res chain seq x y z
N MET A 1 8.39 -4.58 9.85
CA MET A 1 7.33 -5.51 9.36
C MET A 1 6.94 -5.07 7.95
N ARG A 2 6.57 -6.00 7.07
CA ARG A 2 6.25 -5.71 5.66
C ARG A 2 4.76 -5.96 5.40
N LEU A 3 4.10 -5.03 4.72
CA LEU A 3 2.66 -5.04 4.41
C LEU A 3 2.47 -5.10 2.89
N LEU A 4 1.49 -5.89 2.45
CA LEU A 4 0.96 -5.82 1.09
C LEU A 4 -0.37 -5.08 1.17
N LEU A 5 -0.44 -3.91 0.53
CA LEU A 5 -1.63 -3.09 0.42
C LEU A 5 -2.30 -3.41 -0.91
N ILE A 6 -3.50 -3.99 -0.86
CA ILE A 6 -4.34 -4.24 -2.04
C ILE A 6 -5.38 -3.13 -2.09
N GLU A 7 -5.34 -2.31 -3.15
CA GLU A 7 -6.29 -1.23 -3.38
C GLU A 7 -6.49 -0.99 -4.88
N ASP A 8 -7.74 -0.93 -5.32
CA ASP A 8 -8.14 -0.66 -6.69
C ASP A 8 -8.14 0.84 -7.04
N ASP A 9 -8.21 1.73 -6.05
CA ASP A 9 -8.12 3.18 -6.28
C ASP A 9 -6.66 3.69 -6.20
N PRO A 10 -6.12 4.27 -7.29
CA PRO A 10 -4.73 4.70 -7.36
C PRO A 10 -4.41 5.91 -6.47
N ASP A 11 -5.38 6.79 -6.21
CA ASP A 11 -5.18 7.97 -5.37
C ASP A 11 -5.20 7.58 -3.87
N LEU A 12 -6.08 6.66 -3.50
CA LEU A 12 -6.18 6.10 -2.16
C LEU A 12 -4.97 5.23 -1.82
N SER A 13 -4.56 4.32 -2.73
CA SER A 13 -3.39 3.46 -2.52
C SER A 13 -2.10 4.26 -2.28
N ARG A 14 -1.92 5.37 -3.02
CA ARG A 14 -0.78 6.28 -2.85
C ARG A 14 -0.79 6.97 -1.49
N THR A 15 -1.95 7.45 -1.05
CA THR A 15 -2.10 8.12 0.26
C THR A 15 -1.81 7.15 1.40
N LEU A 16 -2.41 5.95 1.34
CA LEU A 16 -2.23 4.90 2.35
C LEU A 16 -0.78 4.43 2.43
N LYS A 17 -0.11 4.20 1.28
CA LYS A 17 1.30 3.83 1.26
C LYS A 17 2.16 4.85 1.99
N LEU A 18 1.99 6.14 1.70
CA LEU A 18 2.79 7.21 2.28
C LEU A 18 2.65 7.24 3.81
N GLU A 19 1.41 7.17 4.31
CA GLU A 19 1.13 7.21 5.75
C GLU A 19 1.68 5.96 6.48
N LEU A 20 1.58 4.79 5.84
CA LEU A 20 2.11 3.54 6.38
C LEU A 20 3.66 3.51 6.37
N GLU A 21 4.29 4.04 5.33
CA GLU A 21 5.75 4.22 5.28
C GLU A 21 6.23 5.21 6.36
N HIS A 22 5.50 6.31 6.58
CA HIS A 22 5.75 7.25 7.69
C HIS A 22 5.62 6.60 9.08
N ALA A 23 4.71 5.65 9.23
CA ALA A 23 4.57 4.86 10.46
C ALA A 23 5.67 3.79 10.64
N GLY A 24 6.60 3.67 9.67
CA GLY A 24 7.76 2.76 9.75
C GLY A 24 7.51 1.37 9.16
N TYR A 25 6.44 1.19 8.38
CA TYR A 25 6.16 -0.05 7.67
C TYR A 25 6.80 -0.03 6.27
N ALA A 26 7.29 -1.19 5.82
CA ALA A 26 7.61 -1.38 4.41
C ALA A 26 6.33 -1.82 3.69
N VAL A 27 5.90 -1.11 2.65
CA VAL A 27 4.62 -1.35 1.98
C VAL A 27 4.82 -1.60 0.48
N ASP A 28 4.29 -2.72 -0.01
CA ASP A 28 4.09 -2.97 -1.43
C ASP A 28 2.62 -2.75 -1.78
N ILE A 29 2.36 -2.25 -3.00
CA ILE A 29 1.01 -2.05 -3.51
C ILE A 29 0.73 -3.10 -4.58
N ALA A 30 -0.43 -3.73 -4.48
CA ALA A 30 -1.05 -4.50 -5.56
C ALA A 30 -2.40 -3.86 -5.91
N MET A 31 -2.70 -3.73 -7.21
CA MET A 31 -3.99 -3.18 -7.68
C MET A 31 -5.08 -4.24 -7.76
N ASP A 32 -4.70 -5.49 -7.61
CA ASP A 32 -5.54 -6.67 -7.67
C ASP A 32 -4.86 -7.80 -6.89
N GLY A 33 -5.63 -8.79 -6.46
CA GLY A 33 -5.13 -9.91 -5.67
C GLY A 33 -4.36 -10.96 -6.47
N GLU A 34 -3.99 -10.71 -7.73
CA GLU A 34 -3.32 -11.70 -8.58
C GLU A 34 -1.78 -11.62 -8.52
N HIS A 35 -1.19 -10.60 -7.87
CA HIS A 35 0.28 -10.51 -7.71
C HIS A 35 0.79 -9.91 -6.39
#